data_AF-F1Z2A8-F1
#
_entry.id   AF-F1Z2A8-F1
#
_cell.length_a   1.000
_cell.length_b   1.000
_cell.length_c   1.000
_cell.angle_alpha   90.00
_cell.angle_beta   90.00
_cell.angle_gamma   90.00
#
_symmetry.space_group_name_H-M   'P 1'
#
loop_
_entity.id
_entity.type
_entity.pdbx_description
1 polymer ?
#
loop_
_entity_poly.entity_id
_entity_poly.type
_entity_poly.pdbx_seq_one_letter_code
_entity_poly.pdbx_strand_id
1 'polypeptide(L)'
;MKLLQAEIGKKYLIKSINLPDSFKKHLSHLGLLPDKQIMLISKTNNSAIVMLSDQRLAFDKSILDNIDVELHQTTSNAVPLTDLLVGEKAYIDNIFTNKETKRHLMDMGLTKGTQVKLIKVAPLGDPIEISVRGFELTLRKSEAQLISVDRR
;
A
#
# COMPACT_ATOMS: atom_id res chain seq x y z
N MET A 1 12.13 -3.88 15.84
CA MET A 1 11.78 -5.23 16.32
C MET A 1 12.62 -6.27 15.57
N LYS A 2 12.77 -7.49 16.07
CA LYS A 2 13.47 -8.55 15.30
C LYS A 2 12.59 -9.06 14.17
N LEU A 3 13.19 -9.49 13.06
CA LEU A 3 12.44 -10.11 11.96
C LEU A 3 11.75 -11.40 12.40
N LEU A 4 12.34 -12.14 13.35
CA LEU A 4 11.66 -13.28 13.98
C LEU A 4 10.36 -12.90 14.71
N GLN A 5 10.15 -11.64 15.09
CA GLN A 5 8.92 -11.18 15.75
C GLN A 5 7.92 -10.56 14.76
N ALA A 6 8.29 -10.42 13.50
CA ALA A 6 7.43 -9.85 12.48
C ALA A 6 6.19 -10.73 12.21
N GLU A 7 5.09 -10.05 11.90
CA GLU A 7 3.84 -10.64 11.43
C GLU A 7 3.85 -10.91 9.93
N ILE A 8 3.21 -12.02 9.54
CA ILE A 8 3.09 -12.45 8.14
C ILE A 8 2.19 -11.48 7.36
N GLY A 9 2.52 -11.25 6.09
CA GLY A 9 1.76 -10.39 5.18
C GLY A 9 2.04 -8.90 5.30
N LYS A 10 2.82 -8.48 6.32
CA LYS A 10 3.24 -7.09 6.48
C LYS A 10 4.57 -6.81 5.78
N LYS A 11 4.75 -5.55 5.37
CA LYS A 11 6.00 -5.03 4.81
C LYS A 11 6.86 -4.45 5.91
N TYR A 12 8.16 -4.68 5.81
CA TYR A 12 9.15 -4.24 6.78
C TYR A 12 10.34 -3.63 6.06
N LEU A 13 11.00 -2.68 6.71
CA LEU A 13 12.25 -2.10 6.27
C LEU A 13 13.38 -2.60 7.18
N ILE A 14 14.47 -3.08 6.57
CA ILE A 14 15.63 -3.59 7.30
C ILE A 14 16.40 -2.41 7.87
N LYS A 15 16.53 -2.32 9.20
CA LYS A 15 17.33 -1.27 9.85
C LYS A 15 18.78 -1.66 9.95
N SER A 16 19.04 -2.86 10.48
CA SER A 16 20.40 -3.34 10.72
C SER A 16 20.46 -4.86 10.64
N ILE A 17 21.64 -5.35 10.26
CA ILE A 17 21.95 -6.77 10.18
C ILE A 17 23.14 -7.03 11.11
N ASN A 18 22.84 -7.63 12.25
CA ASN A 18 23.80 -7.90 13.32
C ASN A 18 24.41 -9.31 13.17
N LEU A 19 25.07 -9.54 12.04
CA LEU A 19 25.76 -10.81 11.73
C LEU A 19 27.27 -10.59 11.52
N PRO A 20 28.09 -11.65 11.62
CA PRO A 20 29.52 -11.57 11.28
C PRO A 20 29.74 -11.13 9.83
N ASP A 21 30.87 -10.48 9.54
CA ASP A 21 31.13 -9.86 8.24
C ASP A 21 31.18 -10.86 7.07
N SER A 22 31.52 -12.12 7.33
CA SER A 22 31.43 -13.20 6.35
C SER A 22 29.99 -13.44 5.87
N PHE A 23 29.03 -13.42 6.79
CA PHE A 23 27.61 -13.58 6.50
C PHE A 23 26.99 -12.31 5.89
N LYS A 24 27.40 -11.12 6.36
CA LYS A 24 26.93 -9.84 5.78
C LYS A 24 27.25 -9.74 4.29
N LYS A 25 28.45 -10.15 3.86
CA LYS A 25 28.85 -10.14 2.43
C LYS A 25 27.95 -11.05 1.59
N HIS A 26 27.67 -12.26 2.08
CA HIS A 26 26.78 -13.20 1.40
C HIS A 26 25.34 -12.68 1.29
N LEU A 27 24.79 -12.15 2.38
CA LEU A 27 23.45 -11.56 2.40
C LEU A 27 23.34 -10.32 1.51
N SER A 28 24.41 -9.51 1.44
CA SER A 28 24.48 -8.35 0.54
C SER A 28 24.39 -8.76 -0.92
N HIS A 29 25.04 -9.87 -1.32
CA HIS A 29 24.92 -10.43 -2.67
C HIS A 29 23.51 -10.94 -2.98
N LEU A 30 22.77 -11.43 -1.97
CA LEU A 30 21.37 -11.81 -2.09
C LEU A 30 20.42 -10.60 -2.08
N GLY A 31 20.94 -9.38 -1.96
CA GLY A 31 20.18 -8.12 -1.94
C GLY A 31 19.64 -7.71 -0.58
N LEU A 32 19.93 -8.48 0.48
CA LEU A 32 19.45 -8.21 1.83
C LEU A 32 20.38 -7.18 2.50
N LEU A 33 20.06 -5.92 2.28
CA LEU A 33 20.81 -4.75 2.74
C LEU A 33 19.96 -3.91 3.71
N PRO A 34 20.60 -3.09 4.56
CA PRO A 34 19.91 -2.01 5.28
C PRO A 34 19.10 -1.12 4.31
N ASP A 35 18.00 -0.57 4.81
CA ASP A 35 17.01 0.25 4.10
C ASP A 35 16.25 -0.44 2.95
N LYS A 36 16.46 -1.74 2.75
CA LYS A 36 15.64 -2.51 1.80
C LYS A 36 14.32 -2.94 2.42
N GLN A 37 13.30 -2.96 1.56
CA GLN A 37 11.95 -3.42 1.91
C GLN A 37 11.85 -4.92 1.68
N ILE A 38 11.28 -5.61 2.67
CA ILE A 38 10.97 -7.03 2.62
C ILE A 38 9.51 -7.26 3.05
N MET A 39 8.91 -8.33 2.54
CA MET A 39 7.61 -8.79 3.01
C MET A 39 7.73 -10.19 3.58
N LEU A 40 7.14 -10.43 4.75
CA LEU A 40 7.13 -11.76 5.34
C LEU A 40 6.01 -12.59 4.69
N ILE A 41 6.33 -13.64 3.94
CA ILE A 41 5.35 -14.49 3.24
C ILE A 41 4.85 -15.59 4.16
N SER A 42 5.77 -16.28 4.84
CA SER A 42 5.44 -17.35 5.76
C SER A 42 6.50 -17.42 6.84
N LYS A 43 6.10 -17.97 8.00
CA LYS A 43 6.96 -18.08 9.15
C LYS A 43 6.58 -19.32 9.96
N THR A 44 7.60 -20.04 10.37
CA THR A 44 7.57 -21.12 11.34
C THR A 44 8.39 -20.71 12.57
N ASN A 45 8.49 -21.58 13.57
CA ASN A 45 9.34 -21.31 14.75
C ASN A 45 10.84 -21.27 14.43
N ASN A 46 11.27 -21.89 13.31
CA ASN A 46 12.69 -22.08 12.99
C ASN A 46 13.12 -21.45 11.66
N SER A 47 12.17 -21.06 10.82
CA SER A 47 12.45 -20.51 9.50
C SER A 47 11.36 -19.56 9.04
N ALA A 48 11.70 -18.67 8.12
CA ALA A 48 10.74 -17.80 7.48
C ALA A 48 11.09 -17.59 6.01
N ILE A 49 10.06 -17.41 5.19
CA ILE A 49 10.20 -17.03 3.80
C ILE A 49 9.89 -15.55 3.69
N VAL A 50 10.85 -14.79 3.16
CA VAL A 50 10.69 -13.37 2.87
C VAL A 50 10.71 -13.10 1.37
N MET A 51 9.94 -12.13 0.93
CA MET A 51 10.00 -11.58 -0.42
C MET A 51 10.92 -10.36 -0.43
N LEU A 52 11.89 -10.34 -1.33
CA LEU A 52 12.82 -9.25 -1.58
C LEU A 52 12.97 -9.08 -3.09
N SER A 53 12.64 -7.92 -3.66
CA SER A 53 12.80 -7.63 -5.10
C SER A 53 12.27 -8.75 -6.02
N ASP A 54 11.05 -9.23 -5.74
CA ASP A 54 10.37 -10.35 -6.40
C ASP A 54 11.01 -11.75 -6.22
N GLN A 55 12.07 -11.87 -5.43
CA GLN A 55 12.66 -13.15 -5.06
C GLN A 55 12.17 -13.62 -3.69
N ARG A 56 11.93 -14.93 -3.55
CA ARG A 56 11.58 -15.57 -2.27
C ARG A 56 12.84 -16.18 -1.67
N LEU A 57 13.23 -15.69 -0.50
CA LEU A 57 14.40 -16.17 0.23
C LEU A 57 13.94 -16.83 1.53
N ALA A 58 14.44 -18.04 1.79
CA ALA A 58 14.20 -18.74 3.03
C ALA A 58 15.37 -18.48 3.99
N PHE A 59 15.06 -18.05 5.21
CA PHE A 59 16.02 -17.80 6.26
C PHE A 59 15.71 -18.64 7.48
N ASP A 60 16.75 -19.09 8.16
CA ASP A 60 16.66 -19.82 9.42
C ASP A 60 16.55 -18.86 10.62
N LYS A 61 16.34 -19.43 11.80
CA LYS A 61 16.25 -18.68 13.05
C LYS A 61 17.50 -17.83 13.32
N SER A 62 18.68 -18.36 13.01
CA SER A 62 19.98 -17.70 13.23
C SER A 62 20.06 -16.37 12.51
N ILE A 63 19.54 -16.29 11.29
CA ILE A 63 19.49 -15.05 10.51
C ILE A 63 18.34 -14.15 10.99
N LEU A 64 17.16 -14.71 11.25
CA LEU A 64 15.96 -13.96 11.63
C LEU A 64 16.09 -13.22 12.98
N ASP A 65 16.79 -13.78 13.96
CA ASP A 65 17.05 -13.14 15.26
C ASP A 65 18.06 -11.99 15.17
N ASN A 66 18.88 -11.98 14.12
CA ASN A 66 19.95 -10.99 13.94
C ASN A 66 19.59 -9.87 12.95
N ILE A 67 18.38 -9.89 12.37
CA ILE A 67 17.90 -8.81 11.50
C ILE A 67 16.92 -7.94 12.29
N ASP A 68 17.27 -6.66 12.43
CA ASP A 68 16.38 -5.65 12.97
C ASP A 68 15.54 -5.05 11.84
N VAL A 69 14.23 -5.07 12.05
CA VAL A 69 13.27 -4.51 11.12
C VAL A 69 12.34 -3.53 11.80
N GLU A 70 11.88 -2.57 11.01
CA GLU A 70 10.80 -1.66 11.35
C GLU A 70 9.61 -1.95 10.44
N LEU A 71 8.41 -1.90 11.00
CA LEU A 71 7.19 -2.06 10.22
C LEU A 71 7.14 -0.92 9.20
N HIS A 72 7.26 -1.28 7.93
CA HIS A 72 7.04 -0.35 6.83
C HIS A 72 5.57 -0.44 6.50
N GLN A 73 4.74 0.18 7.36
CA GLN A 73 3.40 0.54 6.92
C GLN A 73 3.63 1.40 5.69
N THR A 74 3.21 0.90 4.52
CA THR A 74 2.94 1.81 3.43
C THR A 74 1.87 2.71 4.03
N THR A 75 2.25 3.93 4.41
CA THR A 75 1.31 4.96 4.79
C THR A 75 0.56 5.28 3.50
N SER A 76 -0.34 4.40 3.09
CA SER A 76 -1.36 4.77 2.16
C SER A 76 -2.23 5.71 2.98
N ASN A 77 -1.97 7.01 2.87
CA ASN A 77 -2.94 8.05 3.19
C ASN A 77 -4.17 7.98 2.26
N ALA A 78 -4.28 6.89 1.50
CA ALA A 78 -5.36 6.60 0.60
C ALA A 78 -6.60 6.23 1.41
N VAL A 79 -7.60 7.09 1.34
CA VAL A 79 -8.92 6.90 1.94
C VAL A 79 -9.95 6.67 0.82
N PRO A 80 -11.12 6.10 1.11
CA PRO A 80 -12.24 6.12 0.17
C PRO A 80 -12.61 7.55 -0.24
N LEU A 81 -13.08 7.74 -1.47
CA LEU A 81 -13.55 9.04 -1.97
C LEU A 81 -14.71 9.61 -1.11
N THR A 82 -15.51 8.73 -0.51
CA THR A 82 -16.62 9.09 0.40
C THR A 82 -16.16 9.68 1.73
N ASP A 83 -14.89 9.50 2.09
CA ASP A 83 -14.33 9.97 3.37
C ASP A 83 -13.72 11.37 3.24
N LEU A 84 -13.75 11.96 2.05
CA LEU A 84 -13.42 13.36 1.85
C LEU A 84 -14.49 14.25 2.47
N LEU A 85 -14.05 15.38 3.01
CA LEU A 85 -14.95 16.45 3.40
C LEU A 85 -15.38 17.26 2.18
N VAL A 86 -16.59 17.82 2.22
CA VAL A 86 -17.05 18.72 1.15
C VAL A 86 -16.07 19.90 1.02
N GLY A 87 -15.60 20.14 -0.20
CA GLY A 87 -14.57 21.12 -0.51
C GLY A 87 -13.14 20.56 -0.56
N GLU A 88 -12.90 19.37 -0.03
CA GLU A 88 -11.58 18.74 0.03
C GLU A 88 -11.15 18.23 -1.35
N LYS A 89 -9.85 18.33 -1.64
CA LYS A 89 -9.21 17.84 -2.85
C LYS A 89 -8.36 16.62 -2.53
N ALA A 90 -8.37 15.65 -3.43
CA ALA A 90 -7.52 14.47 -3.35
C ALA A 90 -7.16 13.97 -4.76
N TYR A 91 -6.28 12.99 -4.85
CA TYR A 91 -5.86 12.39 -6.11
C TYR A 91 -6.27 10.94 -6.17
N ILE A 92 -6.81 10.47 -7.30
CA ILE A 92 -7.16 9.06 -7.47
C ILE A 92 -5.90 8.19 -7.32
N ASP A 93 -5.89 7.28 -6.35
CA ASP A 93 -4.84 6.26 -6.20
C ASP A 93 -5.21 4.98 -6.95
N ASN A 94 -6.42 4.46 -6.71
CA ASN A 94 -6.89 3.23 -7.32
C ASN A 94 -8.43 3.13 -7.36
N ILE A 95 -8.94 2.19 -8.17
CA ILE A 95 -10.37 1.88 -8.30
C ILE A 95 -10.57 0.37 -8.16
N PHE A 96 -11.32 -0.03 -7.14
CA PHE A 96 -11.56 -1.40 -6.70
C PHE A 96 -12.96 -1.89 -7.10
N THR A 97 -13.26 -1.88 -8.39
CA THR A 97 -14.53 -2.39 -8.94
C THR A 97 -14.28 -3.43 -10.03
N ASN A 98 -15.35 -4.01 -10.57
CA ASN A 98 -15.27 -4.95 -11.69
C ASN A 98 -14.63 -4.27 -12.93
N LYS A 99 -14.15 -5.09 -13.88
CA LYS A 99 -13.40 -4.59 -15.05
C LYS A 99 -14.21 -3.61 -15.92
N GLU A 100 -15.51 -3.84 -16.06
CA GLU A 100 -16.38 -3.03 -16.91
C GLU A 100 -16.64 -1.64 -16.31
N THR A 101 -17.10 -1.59 -15.05
CA THR A 101 -17.31 -0.35 -14.30
C THR A 101 -16.02 0.42 -14.16
N LYS A 102 -14.88 -0.25 -13.93
CA LYS A 102 -13.57 0.41 -13.85
C LYS A 102 -13.23 1.10 -15.16
N ARG A 103 -13.43 0.43 -16.30
CA ARG A 103 -13.21 1.03 -17.62
C ARG A 103 -14.12 2.24 -17.82
N HIS A 104 -15.41 2.11 -17.51
CA HIS A 104 -16.36 3.22 -17.64
C HIS A 104 -15.95 4.45 -16.80
N LEU A 105 -15.59 4.26 -15.53
CA LEU A 105 -15.11 5.36 -14.67
C LEU A 105 -13.83 6.00 -15.23
N MET A 106 -12.91 5.20 -15.78
CA MET A 106 -11.70 5.70 -16.43
C MET A 106 -12.02 6.49 -17.70
N ASP A 107 -12.99 6.04 -18.50
CA ASP A 107 -13.47 6.75 -19.70
C ASP A 107 -14.12 8.09 -19.30
N MET A 108 -14.76 8.15 -18.13
CA MET A 108 -15.25 9.40 -17.51
C MET A 108 -14.14 10.26 -16.89
N GLY A 109 -12.87 9.87 -16.99
CA GLY A 109 -11.74 10.68 -16.53
C GLY A 109 -11.25 10.40 -15.12
N LEU A 110 -11.84 9.43 -14.40
CA LEU A 110 -11.35 8.95 -13.10
C LEU A 110 -10.16 7.99 -13.31
N THR A 111 -8.99 8.57 -13.56
CA THR A 111 -7.75 7.81 -13.79
C THR A 111 -6.75 8.08 -12.69
N LYS A 112 -5.84 7.12 -12.41
CA LYS A 112 -4.81 7.26 -11.37
C LYS A 112 -4.03 8.57 -11.54
N GLY A 113 -3.86 9.31 -10.45
CA GLY A 113 -3.21 10.62 -10.41
C GLY A 113 -4.12 11.79 -10.80
N THR A 114 -5.37 11.55 -11.18
CA THR A 114 -6.32 12.65 -11.46
C THR A 114 -6.73 13.33 -10.17
N GLN A 115 -6.66 14.66 -10.12
CA GLN A 115 -7.18 15.44 -9.00
C GLN A 115 -8.70 15.46 -9.06
N VAL A 116 -9.34 15.19 -7.93
CA VAL A 116 -10.77 15.30 -7.71
C VAL A 116 -11.05 16.20 -6.51
N LYS A 117 -12.20 16.86 -6.52
CA LYS A 117 -12.69 17.66 -5.38
C LYS A 117 -14.09 17.21 -5.03
N LEU A 118 -14.39 16.95 -3.76
CA LEU A 118 -15.76 16.69 -3.33
C LEU A 118 -16.55 18.00 -3.33
N ILE A 119 -17.64 18.06 -4.09
CA ILE A 119 -18.46 19.28 -4.27
C ILE A 119 -19.66 19.27 -3.37
N LYS A 120 -20.43 18.17 -3.37
CA LYS A 120 -21.57 17.98 -2.48
C LYS A 120 -21.83 16.51 -2.22
N VAL A 121 -22.49 16.27 -1.11
CA VAL A 121 -23.08 14.97 -0.76
C VAL A 121 -24.58 15.22 -0.66
N ALA A 122 -25.40 14.36 -1.27
CA ALA A 122 -26.85 14.50 -1.16
C ALA A 122 -27.32 14.43 0.31
N PRO A 123 -28.50 14.99 0.65
CA PRO A 123 -28.97 15.06 2.04
C PRO A 123 -29.03 13.71 2.78
N LEU A 124 -29.29 12.62 2.04
CA LEU A 124 -29.34 11.26 2.57
C LEU A 124 -28.02 10.47 2.40
N GLY A 125 -26.96 11.14 1.94
CA GLY A 125 -25.63 10.55 1.76
C GLY A 125 -25.35 9.93 0.39
N ASP A 126 -26.35 9.84 -0.50
CA ASP A 126 -26.23 9.28 -1.85
C ASP A 126 -27.15 10.05 -2.82
N PRO A 127 -26.68 10.48 -4.01
CA PRO A 127 -25.32 10.38 -4.55
C PRO A 127 -24.34 11.41 -3.99
N ILE A 128 -23.07 11.28 -4.38
CA ILE A 128 -22.04 12.31 -4.18
C ILE A 128 -21.69 12.96 -5.52
N GLU A 129 -21.28 14.22 -5.48
CA GLU A 129 -20.82 14.95 -6.65
C GLU A 129 -19.38 15.41 -6.45
N ILE A 130 -18.56 15.19 -7.47
CA ILE A 130 -17.15 15.56 -7.50
C ILE A 130 -16.85 16.44 -8.70
N SER A 131 -15.86 17.31 -8.57
CA SER A 131 -15.26 18.00 -9.71
C SER A 131 -14.02 17.25 -10.16
N VAL A 132 -13.96 16.92 -11.45
CA VAL A 132 -12.87 16.20 -12.10
C VAL A 132 -12.65 16.79 -13.49
N ARG A 133 -11.39 17.10 -13.85
CA ARG A 133 -11.03 17.64 -15.18
C ARG A 133 -11.88 18.82 -15.68
N GLY A 134 -12.33 19.69 -14.76
CA GLY A 134 -13.09 20.89 -15.09
C GLY A 134 -14.60 20.69 -15.30
N PHE A 135 -15.13 19.49 -15.02
CA PHE A 135 -16.57 19.24 -14.99
C PHE A 135 -16.99 18.55 -13.69
N GLU A 136 -18.30 18.54 -13.44
CA GLU A 136 -18.90 17.88 -12.28
C GLU A 136 -19.43 16.50 -12.68
N LEU A 137 -19.10 15.50 -11.87
CA LEU A 137 -19.52 14.13 -12.05
C LEU A 137 -20.27 13.68 -10.79
N THR A 138 -21.49 13.17 -10.99
CA THR A 138 -22.27 12.55 -9.93
C THR A 138 -22.02 11.05 -9.92
N LEU A 139 -21.67 10.50 -8.76
CA LEU A 139 -21.41 9.09 -8.54
C LEU A 139 -22.34 8.55 -7.45
N ARG A 140 -22.80 7.32 -7.59
CA ARG A 140 -23.44 6.64 -6.46
C ARG A 140 -22.43 6.47 -5.34
N LYS A 141 -22.88 6.56 -4.10
CA LYS A 141 -22.04 6.34 -2.91
C LYS A 141 -21.36 4.98 -2.96
N SER A 142 -22.06 3.95 -3.44
CA SER A 142 -21.49 2.60 -3.60
C SER A 142 -20.34 2.55 -4.61
N GLU A 143 -20.38 3.34 -5.67
CA GLU A 143 -19.29 3.42 -6.64
C GLU A 143 -18.12 4.23 -6.07
N ALA A 144 -18.42 5.37 -5.45
CA ALA A 144 -17.42 6.24 -4.83
C ALA A 144 -16.65 5.54 -3.70
N GLN A 145 -17.30 4.68 -2.91
CA GLN A 145 -16.65 3.93 -1.84
C GLN A 145 -15.57 2.96 -2.35
N LEU A 146 -15.66 2.53 -3.62
CA LEU A 146 -14.67 1.68 -4.26
C LEU A 146 -13.52 2.47 -4.92
N ILE A 147 -13.58 3.80 -4.88
CA ILE A 147 -12.54 4.69 -5.40
C ILE A 147 -11.66 5.12 -4.22
N SER A 148 -10.37 4.85 -4.31
CA SER A 148 -9.37 5.22 -3.31
C SER A 148 -8.62 6.47 -3.74
N VAL A 149 -8.46 7.41 -2.82
CA VAL A 149 -7.89 8.74 -3.06
C VAL A 149 -6.87 9.13 -2.01
N ASP A 150 -5.81 9.81 -2.43
CA ASP A 150 -4.68 10.25 -1.60
C ASP A 150 -4.68 11.77 -1.43
N ARG A 151 -4.51 12.23 -0.18
CA ARG A 151 -4.46 13.65 0.22
C ARG A 151 -2.98 14.07 0.28
N ARG A 152 -2.41 14.34 -0.88
CA ARG A 152 -1.03 14.80 -1.00
C ARG A 152 -0.88 16.29 -0.74
#